data_AF-A0A849E781-F1
#
_entry.id   AF-A0A849E781-F1
#
_cell.length_a   1.000
_cell.length_b   1.000
_cell.length_c   1.000
_cell.angle_alpha   90.00
_cell.angle_beta   90.00
_cell.angle_gamma   90.00
#
_symmetry.space_group_name_H-M   'P 1'
#
loop_
_entity.id
_entity.type
_entity.pdbx_description
1 polymer ?
#
loop_
_entity_poly.entity_id
_entity_poly.type
_entity_poly.pdbx_seq_one_letter_code
_entity_poly.pdbx_strand_id
1 'polypeptide(L)'
;MEDQYPLSVIASDRTDLYEICDDMERIADQLGGAIDIQLCTSVLSRLRLDLAQHQQDEEVFFNLLQDRDPDDELLARCVALAQSEHAAIGSYALELTEPIADMCAGRKANSADATGYLLRSSFEYMRQHLRWEDAIFFAGEKYGIGRVDGAALRAGLIRNRSSRDRHLRVAD
;
A
#
# COMPACT_ATOMS: atom_id res chain seq x y z
N MET A 1 -8.22 -15.82 -21.01
CA MET A 1 -7.06 -15.01 -20.57
C MET A 1 -7.43 -13.58 -20.21
N GLU A 2 -8.65 -13.12 -20.48
CA GLU A 2 -9.12 -11.76 -20.15
C GLU A 2 -9.67 -11.66 -18.71
N ASP A 3 -10.13 -12.78 -18.13
CA ASP A 3 -10.68 -12.87 -16.76
C ASP A 3 -9.64 -12.75 -15.63
N GLN A 4 -8.34 -12.92 -15.89
CA GLN A 4 -7.29 -12.80 -14.86
C GLN A 4 -6.81 -11.35 -14.66
N TYR A 5 -7.17 -10.44 -15.56
CA TYR A 5 -6.69 -9.06 -15.58
C TYR A 5 -6.89 -8.28 -14.25
N PRO A 6 -8.04 -8.33 -13.56
CA PRO A 6 -8.19 -7.61 -12.29
C PRO A 6 -7.36 -8.21 -11.15
N LEU A 7 -7.19 -9.54 -11.13
CA LEU A 7 -6.41 -10.24 -10.11
C LEU A 7 -4.92 -9.94 -10.24
N SER A 8 -4.40 -9.92 -11.49
CA SER A 8 -3.00 -9.61 -11.74
C SER A 8 -2.65 -8.17 -11.37
N VAL A 9 -3.61 -7.24 -11.46
CA VAL A 9 -3.38 -5.84 -11.08
C VAL A 9 -3.20 -5.72 -9.57
N ILE A 10 -4.14 -6.25 -8.77
CA ILE A 10 -4.02 -6.19 -7.31
C ILE A 10 -2.82 -7.01 -6.82
N ALA A 11 -2.52 -8.16 -7.44
CA ALA A 11 -1.34 -8.94 -7.08
C ALA A 11 -0.01 -8.20 -7.39
N SER A 12 0.05 -7.50 -8.52
CA SER A 12 1.22 -6.66 -8.88
C SER A 12 1.38 -5.53 -7.87
N ASP A 13 0.30 -4.82 -7.59
CA ASP A 13 0.22 -3.75 -6.62
C ASP A 13 0.74 -4.17 -5.23
N ARG A 14 0.36 -5.36 -4.77
CA ARG A 14 0.84 -5.91 -3.49
C ARG A 14 2.32 -6.29 -3.53
N THR A 15 2.81 -6.79 -4.66
CA THR A 15 4.24 -7.03 -4.88
C THR A 15 5.01 -5.72 -4.76
N ASP A 16 4.49 -4.64 -5.35
CA ASP A 16 5.09 -3.32 -5.27
C ASP A 16 5.14 -2.81 -3.82
N LEU A 17 4.11 -3.07 -3.00
CA LEU A 17 4.12 -2.71 -1.58
C LEU A 17 5.19 -3.46 -0.78
N TYR A 18 5.44 -4.75 -1.05
CA TYR A 18 6.55 -5.48 -0.44
C TYR A 18 7.90 -4.90 -0.85
N GLU A 19 8.08 -4.53 -2.10
CA GLU A 19 9.31 -3.87 -2.56
C GLU A 19 9.53 -2.51 -1.88
N ILE A 20 8.47 -1.72 -1.64
CA ILE A 20 8.59 -0.48 -0.86
C ILE A 20 9.08 -0.79 0.56
N CYS A 21 8.61 -1.88 1.18
CA CYS A 21 9.10 -2.31 2.51
C CYS A 21 10.61 -2.62 2.46
N ASP A 22 11.05 -3.38 1.47
CA ASP A 22 12.46 -3.75 1.29
C ASP A 22 13.33 -2.52 1.04
N ASP A 23 12.86 -1.56 0.25
CA ASP A 23 13.57 -0.32 0.00
C ASP A 23 13.63 0.59 1.24
N MET A 24 12.56 0.65 2.05
CA MET A 24 12.58 1.36 3.34
C MET A 24 13.58 0.74 4.31
N GLU A 25 13.67 -0.60 4.36
CA GLU A 25 14.66 -1.31 5.17
C GLU A 25 16.10 -0.98 4.71
N ARG A 26 16.34 -0.99 3.40
CA ARG A 26 17.64 -0.62 2.83
C ARG A 26 18.03 0.83 3.16
N ILE A 27 17.10 1.78 3.12
CA ILE A 27 17.36 3.16 3.57
C ILE A 27 17.73 3.15 5.06
N ALA A 28 16.96 2.43 5.90
CA ALA A 28 17.17 2.38 7.33
C ALA A 28 18.54 1.78 7.73
N ASP A 29 19.08 0.86 6.92
CA ASP A 29 20.39 0.25 7.10
C ASP A 29 21.55 1.13 6.62
N GLN A 30 21.28 2.07 5.71
CA GLN A 30 22.26 3.04 5.22
C GLN A 30 22.40 4.28 6.12
N LEU A 31 21.52 4.46 7.10
CA LEU A 31 21.54 5.61 7.99
C LEU A 31 22.88 5.70 8.74
N GLY A 32 23.49 6.89 8.69
CA GLY A 32 24.84 7.15 9.23
C GLY A 32 25.98 6.91 8.23
N GLY A 33 25.69 6.36 7.05
CA GLY A 33 26.62 6.15 5.94
C GLY A 33 26.36 7.05 4.73
N ALA A 34 26.78 6.57 3.55
CA ALA A 34 26.44 7.20 2.27
C ALA A 34 25.00 6.81 1.89
N ILE A 35 24.14 7.81 1.76
CA ILE A 35 22.72 7.63 1.42
C ILE A 35 22.55 7.50 -0.10
N ASP A 36 21.78 6.50 -0.52
CA ASP A 36 21.34 6.35 -1.91
C ASP A 36 20.17 7.30 -2.21
N ILE A 37 20.48 8.43 -2.86
CA ILE A 37 19.50 9.48 -3.18
C ILE A 37 18.43 8.98 -4.16
N GLN A 38 18.81 8.11 -5.10
CA GLN A 38 17.88 7.53 -6.06
C GLN A 38 16.87 6.63 -5.36
N LEU A 39 17.33 5.81 -4.42
CA LEU A 39 16.48 4.97 -3.57
C LEU A 39 15.50 5.82 -2.75
N CYS A 40 15.99 6.86 -2.06
CA CYS A 40 15.13 7.77 -1.30
C CYS A 40 14.08 8.46 -2.18
N THR A 41 14.46 8.88 -3.38
CA THR A 41 13.54 9.54 -4.33
C THR A 41 12.46 8.56 -4.80
N SER A 42 12.85 7.33 -5.11
CA SER A 42 11.92 6.26 -5.49
C SER A 42 10.90 5.98 -4.39
N VAL A 43 11.36 5.73 -3.16
CA VAL A 43 10.48 5.46 -2.01
C VAL A 43 9.53 6.62 -1.74
N LEU A 44 10.04 7.87 -1.76
CA LEU A 44 9.21 9.05 -1.55
C LEU A 44 8.10 9.19 -2.58
N SER A 45 8.40 8.89 -3.84
CA SER A 45 7.40 8.89 -4.93
C SER A 45 6.32 7.84 -4.68
N ARG A 46 6.73 6.59 -4.41
CA ARG A 46 5.81 5.46 -4.22
C ARG A 46 4.91 5.63 -2.99
N LEU A 47 5.47 6.11 -1.87
CA LEU A 47 4.69 6.39 -0.65
C LEU A 47 3.59 7.43 -0.87
N ARG A 48 3.83 8.42 -1.75
CA ARG A 48 2.85 9.49 -2.03
C ARG A 48 1.80 9.09 -3.04
N LEU A 49 2.16 8.26 -4.01
CA LEU A 49 1.36 8.03 -5.21
C LEU A 49 0.71 6.64 -5.22
N ASP A 50 1.45 5.61 -4.84
CA ASP A 50 1.04 4.23 -5.08
C ASP A 50 0.24 3.70 -3.91
N LEU A 51 0.66 4.03 -2.68
CA LEU A 51 -0.04 3.61 -1.46
C LEU A 51 -1.53 3.97 -1.46
N ALA A 52 -1.88 5.22 -1.80
CA ALA A 52 -3.27 5.66 -1.84
C ALA A 52 -4.09 4.94 -2.93
N GLN A 53 -3.46 4.60 -4.06
CA GLN A 53 -4.13 3.86 -5.13
C GLN A 53 -4.38 2.42 -4.74
N HIS A 54 -3.41 1.77 -4.10
CA HIS A 54 -3.56 0.41 -3.58
C HIS A 54 -4.76 0.31 -2.63
N GLN A 55 -4.82 1.22 -1.65
CA GLN A 55 -5.91 1.27 -0.68
C GLN A 55 -7.28 1.48 -1.37
N GLN A 56 -7.36 2.39 -2.34
CA GLN A 56 -8.59 2.61 -3.11
C GLN A 56 -9.03 1.37 -3.91
N ASP A 57 -8.08 0.64 -4.47
CA ASP A 57 -8.34 -0.56 -5.26
C ASP A 57 -8.78 -1.74 -4.38
N GLU A 58 -8.21 -1.87 -3.18
CA GLU A 58 -8.64 -2.84 -2.17
C GLU A 58 -10.04 -2.52 -1.63
N GLU A 59 -10.40 -1.25 -1.46
CA GLU A 59 -11.76 -0.84 -1.10
C GLU A 59 -12.82 -1.35 -2.10
N VAL A 60 -12.52 -1.35 -3.40
CA VAL A 60 -13.43 -1.94 -4.40
C VAL A 60 -13.64 -3.41 -4.12
N PHE A 61 -12.57 -4.14 -3.81
CA PHE A 61 -12.63 -5.56 -3.50
C PHE A 61 -13.40 -5.81 -2.19
N PHE A 62 -13.13 -5.07 -1.12
CA PHE A 62 -13.82 -5.23 0.16
C PHE A 62 -15.31 -4.98 0.06
N ASN A 63 -15.73 -3.92 -0.65
CA ASN A 63 -17.14 -3.63 -0.88
C ASN A 63 -17.84 -4.78 -1.63
N LEU A 64 -17.22 -5.30 -2.70
CA LEU A 64 -17.78 -6.44 -3.44
C LEU A 64 -17.88 -7.71 -2.60
N LEU A 65 -16.93 -7.92 -1.70
CA LEU A 65 -16.93 -9.07 -0.81
C LEU A 65 -18.01 -8.95 0.28
N GLN A 66 -18.20 -7.75 0.84
CA GLN A 66 -19.25 -7.48 1.82
C GLN A 66 -20.65 -7.52 1.21
N ASP A 67 -20.84 -7.01 -0.01
CA ASP A 67 -22.12 -7.08 -0.72
C ASP A 67 -22.57 -8.52 -0.99
N ARG A 68 -21.60 -9.43 -1.17
CA ARG A 68 -21.85 -10.84 -1.39
C ARG A 68 -22.31 -11.56 -0.12
N ASP A 69 -21.69 -11.24 1.02
CA ASP A 69 -21.89 -11.91 2.30
C ASP A 69 -22.20 -10.89 3.43
N PRO A 70 -23.33 -10.14 3.33
CA PRO A 70 -23.59 -8.96 4.18
C PRO A 70 -23.81 -9.28 5.67
N ASP A 71 -24.21 -10.51 5.98
CA ASP A 71 -24.46 -10.96 7.34
C ASP A 71 -23.22 -11.63 7.99
N ASP A 72 -22.08 -11.72 7.29
CA ASP A 72 -20.85 -12.30 7.85
C ASP A 72 -20.11 -11.29 8.74
N GLU A 73 -20.39 -11.35 10.05
CA GLU A 73 -19.75 -10.48 11.05
C GLU A 73 -18.22 -10.62 11.11
N LEU A 74 -17.68 -11.80 10.80
CA LEU A 74 -16.23 -12.00 10.82
C LEU A 74 -15.59 -11.27 9.64
N LEU A 75 -16.19 -11.36 8.45
CA LEU A 75 -15.77 -10.58 7.28
C LEU A 75 -15.81 -9.08 7.59
N ALA A 76 -16.91 -8.59 8.17
CA ALA A 76 -17.04 -7.18 8.52
C ALA A 76 -15.93 -6.71 9.48
N ARG A 77 -15.56 -7.53 10.47
CA ARG A 77 -14.44 -7.23 11.38
C ARG A 77 -13.08 -7.24 10.67
N CYS A 78 -12.84 -8.20 9.78
CA CYS A 78 -11.59 -8.26 9.01
C CYS A 78 -11.44 -7.05 8.08
N VAL A 79 -12.49 -6.65 7.38
CA VAL A 79 -12.48 -5.44 6.53
C VAL A 79 -12.25 -4.19 7.38
N ALA A 80 -12.96 -4.04 8.49
CA ALA A 80 -12.76 -2.89 9.38
C ALA A 80 -11.32 -2.82 9.95
N LEU A 81 -10.71 -3.98 10.23
CA LEU A 81 -9.30 -4.05 10.62
C LEU A 81 -8.40 -3.55 9.49
N ALA A 82 -8.51 -4.10 8.27
CA ALA A 82 -7.72 -3.65 7.10
C ALA A 82 -7.81 -2.13 6.91
N GLN A 83 -9.02 -1.58 6.93
CA GLN A 83 -9.25 -0.14 6.76
C GLN A 83 -8.62 0.69 7.88
N SER A 84 -8.66 0.21 9.12
CA SER A 84 -7.99 0.90 10.23
C SER A 84 -6.46 0.88 10.09
N GLU A 85 -5.90 -0.23 9.60
CA GLU A 85 -4.47 -0.36 9.36
C GLU A 85 -4.03 0.48 8.15
N HIS A 86 -4.86 0.59 7.10
CA HIS A 86 -4.63 1.52 5.98
C HIS A 86 -4.49 2.96 6.45
N ALA A 87 -5.34 3.40 7.38
CA ALA A 87 -5.25 4.73 7.97
C ALA A 87 -3.92 4.93 8.73
N ALA A 88 -3.49 3.92 9.49
CA ALA A 88 -2.20 3.94 10.20
C ALA A 88 -1.01 3.98 9.22
N ILE A 89 -1.04 3.18 8.16
CA ILE A 89 -0.02 3.17 7.09
C ILE A 89 0.04 4.54 6.40
N GLY A 90 -1.12 5.17 6.16
CA GLY A 90 -1.18 6.55 5.65
C GLY A 90 -0.52 7.57 6.58
N SER A 91 -0.69 7.44 7.91
CA SER A 91 0.01 8.29 8.89
C SER A 91 1.52 8.10 8.83
N TYR A 92 1.99 6.84 8.77
CA TYR A 92 3.41 6.54 8.62
C TYR A 92 4.01 7.14 7.35
N ALA A 93 3.32 7.04 6.22
CA ALA A 93 3.77 7.62 4.96
C ALA A 93 3.90 9.15 5.02
N LEU A 94 2.95 9.82 5.71
CA LEU A 94 3.01 11.25 5.94
C LEU A 94 4.20 11.63 6.83
N GLU A 95 4.41 10.92 7.95
CA GLU A 95 5.53 11.19 8.87
C GLU A 95 6.90 10.93 8.23
N LEU A 96 7.00 9.94 7.33
CA LEU A 96 8.22 9.63 6.59
C LEU A 96 8.54 10.62 5.46
N THR A 97 7.56 11.43 5.05
CA THR A 97 7.70 12.31 3.88
C THR A 97 8.84 13.33 4.05
N GLU A 98 8.88 14.03 5.18
CA GLU A 98 9.90 15.06 5.43
C GLU A 98 11.31 14.48 5.63
N PRO A 99 11.52 13.47 6.50
CA PRO A 99 12.84 12.85 6.66
C PRO A 99 13.41 12.28 5.36
N ILE A 100 12.57 11.64 4.53
CA ILE A 100 13.03 11.10 3.24
C ILE A 100 13.32 12.24 2.25
N ALA A 101 12.50 13.30 2.22
CA ALA A 101 12.77 14.46 1.36
C ALA A 101 14.08 15.18 1.71
N ASP A 102 14.42 15.26 3.00
CA ASP A 102 15.72 15.77 3.45
C ASP A 102 16.88 14.90 2.93
N MET A 103 16.75 13.58 3.03
CA MET A 103 17.73 12.64 2.50
C MET A 103 17.89 12.76 0.98
N CYS A 104 16.79 12.91 0.23
CA CYS A 104 16.82 13.15 -1.21
C CYS A 104 17.60 14.42 -1.59
N ALA A 105 17.53 15.45 -0.74
CA ALA A 105 18.25 16.71 -0.94
C ALA A 105 19.70 16.68 -0.46
N GLY A 106 20.21 15.52 -0.02
CA GLY A 106 21.54 15.38 0.56
C GLY A 106 21.70 16.07 1.92
N ARG A 107 20.60 16.46 2.57
CA ARG A 107 20.63 16.98 3.94
C ARG A 107 20.75 15.82 4.92
N LYS A 108 21.42 16.07 6.05
CA LYS A 108 21.39 15.11 7.15
C LYS A 108 19.99 15.11 7.75
N ALA A 109 19.41 13.93 7.97
CA ALA A 109 18.21 13.79 8.76
C ALA A 109 18.42 14.44 10.15
N ASN A 110 17.40 15.11 10.67
CA ASN A 110 17.46 15.80 11.97
C ASN A 110 17.88 14.85 13.11
N SER A 111 17.49 13.58 13.03
CA SER A 111 17.98 12.50 13.89
C SER A 111 17.97 11.17 13.12
N ALA A 112 19.15 10.63 12.83
CA ALA A 112 19.29 9.35 12.14
C ALA A 112 18.62 8.20 12.92
N ASP A 113 18.73 8.21 14.25
CA ASP A 113 18.10 7.19 15.10
C ASP A 113 16.57 7.27 15.02
N ALA A 114 16.00 8.47 15.08
CA ALA A 114 14.55 8.65 14.98
C ALA A 114 14.01 8.27 13.60
N THR A 115 14.70 8.68 12.53
CA THR A 115 14.34 8.28 11.16
C THR A 115 14.46 6.77 10.97
N GLY A 116 15.50 6.15 11.55
CA GLY A 116 15.69 4.70 11.49
C GLY A 116 14.64 3.93 12.26
N TYR A 117 14.19 4.44 13.41
CA TYR A 117 13.07 3.88 14.16
C TYR A 117 11.76 3.99 13.39
N LEU A 118 11.48 5.15 12.78
CA LEU A 118 10.26 5.37 12.01
C LEU A 118 10.21 4.45 10.78
N LEU A 119 11.28 4.39 9.98
CA LEU A 119 11.36 3.49 8.83
C LEU A 119 11.10 2.02 9.23
N ARG A 120 11.78 1.55 10.29
CA ARG A 120 11.64 0.18 10.79
C ARG A 120 10.24 -0.13 11.29
N SER A 121 9.64 0.79 12.03
CA SER A 121 8.26 0.64 12.48
C SER A 121 7.29 0.57 11.30
N SER A 122 7.47 1.44 10.30
CA SER A 122 6.60 1.50 9.12
C SER A 122 6.68 0.25 8.25
N PHE A 123 7.88 -0.21 7.87
CA PHE A 123 7.99 -1.39 6.99
C PHE A 123 7.58 -2.69 7.68
N GLU A 124 7.86 -2.86 8.96
CA GLU A 124 7.42 -4.05 9.71
C GLU A 124 5.90 -4.08 9.85
N TYR A 125 5.28 -2.94 10.16
CA TYR A 125 3.83 -2.82 10.24
C TYR A 125 3.17 -3.12 8.90
N MET A 126 3.68 -2.53 7.81
CA MET A 126 3.16 -2.78 6.46
C MET A 126 3.35 -4.24 6.01
N ARG A 127 4.50 -4.87 6.29
CA ARG A 127 4.69 -6.31 6.03
C ARG A 127 3.71 -7.17 6.81
N GLN A 128 3.45 -6.85 8.07
CA GLN A 128 2.49 -7.58 8.89
C GLN A 128 1.09 -7.47 8.30
N HIS A 129 0.68 -6.26 7.93
CA HIS A 129 -0.58 -5.99 7.24
C HIS A 129 -0.74 -6.83 5.96
N LEU A 130 0.25 -6.74 5.06
CA LEU A 130 0.24 -7.49 3.80
C LEU A 130 0.15 -9.01 4.02
N ARG A 131 0.92 -9.55 4.98
CA ARG A 131 0.96 -11.00 5.23
C ARG A 131 -0.38 -11.56 5.67
N TRP A 132 -1.09 -10.87 6.57
CA TRP A 132 -2.37 -11.38 7.05
C TRP A 132 -3.46 -11.22 5.98
N GLU A 133 -3.46 -10.11 5.24
CA GLU A 133 -4.38 -9.95 4.11
C GLU A 133 -4.13 -10.99 3.03
N ASP A 134 -2.85 -11.30 2.72
CA ASP A 134 -2.50 -12.36 1.79
C ASP A 134 -3.14 -13.67 2.24
N ALA A 135 -3.01 -14.01 3.53
CA ALA A 135 -3.56 -15.25 4.07
C ALA A 135 -5.11 -15.29 4.05
N ILE A 136 -5.78 -14.16 4.27
CA ILE A 136 -7.23 -14.10 4.45
C ILE A 136 -7.96 -13.79 3.13
N PHE A 137 -7.52 -12.78 2.41
CA PHE A 137 -8.20 -12.19 1.27
C PHE A 137 -7.64 -12.59 -0.08
N PHE A 138 -6.36 -12.96 -0.20
CA PHE A 138 -5.77 -13.24 -1.53
C PHE A 138 -5.46 -14.72 -1.77
N ALA A 139 -5.04 -15.44 -0.73
CA ALA A 139 -4.84 -16.89 -0.74
C ALA A 139 -5.91 -17.64 0.07
N GLY A 140 -6.78 -16.93 0.80
CA GLY A 140 -7.78 -17.55 1.67
C GLY A 140 -8.91 -18.23 0.91
N GLU A 141 -9.38 -19.37 1.40
CA GLU A 141 -10.48 -20.11 0.76
C GLU A 141 -11.85 -19.46 0.98
N LYS A 142 -12.06 -18.88 2.17
CA LYS A 142 -13.37 -18.33 2.57
C LYS A 142 -13.61 -16.95 1.94
N TYR A 143 -12.65 -16.05 2.11
CA TYR A 143 -12.73 -14.63 1.74
C TYR A 143 -11.82 -14.26 0.56
N GLY A 144 -11.30 -15.26 -0.15
CA GLY A 144 -10.37 -15.07 -1.25
C GLY A 144 -10.92 -14.18 -2.35
N ILE A 145 -10.03 -13.46 -3.03
CA ILE A 145 -10.35 -12.57 -4.14
C ILE A 145 -11.07 -13.29 -5.30
N GLY A 146 -10.85 -14.60 -5.46
CA GLY A 146 -11.61 -15.43 -6.40
C GLY A 146 -13.10 -15.59 -6.06
N ARG A 147 -13.58 -15.04 -4.93
CA ARG A 147 -14.98 -15.10 -4.49
C ARG A 147 -15.81 -13.91 -4.98
N VAL A 148 -15.19 -12.82 -5.43
CA VAL A 148 -15.92 -11.66 -5.96
C VAL A 148 -16.16 -11.77 -7.46
N ASP A 149 -17.13 -11.01 -7.98
CA ASP A 149 -17.35 -10.89 -9.41
C ASP A 149 -16.16 -10.15 -10.06
N GLY A 150 -15.37 -10.86 -10.87
CA GLY A 150 -14.20 -10.32 -11.54
C GLY A 150 -14.51 -9.19 -12.52
N ALA A 151 -15.68 -9.19 -13.17
CA ALA A 151 -16.07 -8.11 -14.08
C ALA A 151 -16.42 -6.84 -13.29
N ALA A 152 -17.13 -6.98 -12.17
CA ALA A 152 -17.44 -5.88 -11.27
C ALA A 152 -16.17 -5.28 -10.65
N LEU A 153 -15.25 -6.15 -10.20
CA LEU A 153 -13.94 -5.76 -9.67
C LEU A 153 -13.15 -4.97 -10.72
N ARG A 154 -12.99 -5.53 -11.94
CA ARG A 154 -12.31 -4.85 -13.05
C ARG A 154 -12.91 -3.47 -13.34
N ALA A 155 -14.24 -3.38 -13.38
CA ALA A 155 -14.92 -2.10 -13.63
C ALA A 155 -14.63 -1.07 -12.53
N GLY A 156 -14.57 -1.49 -11.26
CA GLY A 156 -14.19 -0.62 -10.14
C GLY A 156 -12.74 -0.14 -10.22
N LEU A 157 -11.78 -1.06 -10.45
CA LEU A 157 -10.37 -0.71 -10.59
C LEU A 157 -10.12 0.31 -11.71
N ILE A 158 -10.77 0.13 -12.88
CA ILE A 158 -10.68 1.08 -13.99
C ILE A 158 -11.22 2.46 -13.58
N ARG A 159 -12.33 2.51 -12.83
CA ARG A 159 -12.90 3.79 -12.37
C ARG A 159 -11.97 4.53 -11.42
N ASN A 160 -11.36 3.83 -10.47
CA ASN A 160 -10.41 4.42 -9.52
C ASN A 160 -9.20 5.02 -10.26
N ARG A 161 -8.54 4.20 -11.07
CA ARG A 161 -7.31 4.60 -11.78
C ARG A 161 -7.55 5.72 -12.79
N SER A 162 -8.67 5.69 -13.51
CA SER A 162 -9.06 6.79 -14.42
C SER A 162 -9.35 8.10 -13.69
N SER A 163 -9.78 8.02 -12.42
CA SER A 163 -10.09 9.21 -11.60
C SER A 163 -8.84 9.83 -11.00
N ARG A 164 -7.83 9.01 -10.66
CA ARG A 164 -6.49 9.47 -10.29
C ARG A 164 -5.79 10.19 -11.44
N ASP A 165 -5.80 9.62 -12.65
CA ASP A 165 -5.22 10.26 -13.84
C ASP A 165 -5.80 11.66 -14.11
N ARG A 166 -7.09 11.85 -13.83
CA ARG A 166 -7.73 13.17 -13.93
C ARG A 166 -7.28 14.14 -12.83
N HIS A 167 -7.09 13.68 -11.60
CA HIS A 167 -6.61 14.55 -10.51
C HIS A 167 -5.16 14.97 -10.71
N LEU A 168 -4.30 14.05 -11.17
CA LEU A 168 -2.89 14.36 -11.47
C LEU A 168 -2.77 15.41 -12.59
N ARG A 169 -3.63 15.37 -13.62
CA ARG A 169 -3.65 16.36 -14.70
C ARG A 169 -4.17 17.75 -14.33
N VAL A 170 -4.79 17.90 -13.16
CA VAL A 170 -5.36 19.19 -12.68
C VAL A 170 -4.48 19.80 -11.57
N ALA A 171 -3.55 19.03 -11.02
CA ALA A 171 -2.62 19.46 -9.97
C ALA A 171 -1.27 19.99 -10.50
N ASP A 172 -1.09 20.02 -11.82
CA ASP A 172 0.00 20.70 -12.55
C ASP A 172 -0.44 22.12 -13.00
#